data_AF-A0A7W0HE59-F1
#
_entry.id   AF-A0A7W0HE59-F1
#
_cell.length_a   1.000
_cell.length_b   1.000
_cell.length_c   1.000
_cell.angle_alpha   90.00
_cell.angle_beta   90.00
_cell.angle_gamma   90.00
#
_symmetry.space_group_name_H-M   'P 1'
#
loop_
_entity.id
_entity.type
_entity.pdbx_description
1 polymer ?
#
loop_
_entity_poly.entity_id
_entity_poly.type
_entity_poly.pdbx_seq_one_letter_code
_entity_poly.pdbx_strand_id
1 'polypeptide(L)'
;MGKRKGTVPGMAMASVVNVAEVLDGHVSLEVTCVDRLYLNAYVPNLQVGGQVVRFLRDHLGNPIPSPALFEKIGNRFRRDVKAYAQRHGIPVLALKKPDRTRFDDRKIDHVGPYMAAAERAGRFGVVAIVSAQEFQWVFSGRDRATQPGAVYYSFDKSERRVGTYYFYIRDPEFGAGFIKI
;
A
#
# COMPACT_ATOMS: atom_id res chain seq x y z
N MET A 1 34.18 48.40 52.58
CA MET A 1 34.65 47.29 51.74
C MET A 1 33.52 46.25 51.70
N GLY A 2 32.73 46.03 50.66
CA GLY A 2 33.01 46.06 49.24
C GLY A 2 32.80 44.65 48.68
N LYS A 3 31.55 44.30 48.33
CA LYS A 3 31.14 43.65 47.05
C LYS A 3 29.68 43.19 47.10
N ARG A 4 28.85 43.87 46.28
CA ARG A 4 27.56 43.36 45.82
C ARG A 4 27.81 42.18 44.88
N LYS A 5 27.04 41.10 45.03
CA LYS A 5 26.65 40.16 43.97
C LYS A 5 25.14 40.00 44.19
N GLY A 6 24.26 40.59 43.40
CA GLY A 6 24.15 40.36 41.96
C GLY A 6 22.94 39.46 41.78
N THR A 7 21.74 40.02 41.97
CA THR A 7 20.48 39.39 41.60
C THR A 7 20.49 39.21 40.09
N VAL A 8 20.42 37.97 39.63
CA VAL A 8 20.17 37.67 38.21
C VAL A 8 18.68 37.34 38.10
N PRO A 9 17.85 38.21 37.51
CA PRO A 9 16.51 37.83 37.09
C PRO A 9 16.69 36.99 35.82
N GLY A 10 16.31 35.72 35.87
CA GLY A 10 16.64 34.80 34.79
C GLY A 10 15.61 33.70 34.62
N MET A 11 14.69 33.96 33.69
CA MET A 11 13.95 32.98 32.91
C MET A 11 12.74 32.34 33.60
N ALA A 12 11.60 33.02 33.47
CA ALA A 12 10.33 32.31 33.34
C ALA A 12 10.50 31.31 32.19
N MET A 13 10.67 30.04 32.54
CA MET A 13 10.55 28.95 31.60
C MET A 13 9.12 29.05 31.05
N ALA A 14 8.97 29.48 29.81
CA ALA A 14 7.74 29.25 29.08
C ALA A 14 7.57 27.73 29.08
N SER A 15 6.70 27.21 29.96
CA SER A 15 6.32 25.82 29.94
C SER A 15 5.79 25.56 28.54
N VAL A 16 6.36 24.57 27.87
CA VAL A 16 5.88 24.14 26.55
C VAL A 16 4.50 23.53 26.81
N VAL A 17 3.48 24.37 26.74
CA VAL A 17 2.08 23.94 26.78
C VAL A 17 1.84 23.13 25.53
N ASN A 18 1.45 21.88 25.72
CA ASN A 18 1.10 21.03 24.59
C ASN A 18 -0.30 21.39 24.10
N VAL A 19 -0.61 21.04 22.85
CA VAL A 19 -1.90 21.36 22.24
C VAL A 19 -3.07 20.77 23.03
N ALA A 20 -2.89 19.65 23.73
CA ALA A 20 -3.94 19.03 24.53
C ALA A 20 -4.29 19.87 25.77
N GLU A 21 -3.30 20.45 26.46
CA GLU A 21 -3.52 21.34 27.62
C GLU A 21 -4.23 22.64 27.24
N VAL A 22 -3.99 23.15 26.04
CA VAL A 22 -4.69 24.34 25.50
C VAL A 22 -6.14 24.02 25.12
N LEU A 23 -6.39 22.79 24.68
CA LEU A 23 -7.73 22.34 24.29
C LEU A 23 -8.55 21.83 25.49
N ASP A 24 -7.92 21.56 26.62
CA ASP A 24 -8.60 21.11 27.84
C ASP A 24 -9.61 22.16 28.31
N GLY A 25 -10.85 21.73 28.55
CA GLY A 25 -11.98 22.61 28.85
C GLY A 25 -12.59 23.37 27.66
N HIS A 26 -12.00 23.30 26.46
CA HIS A 26 -12.54 23.88 25.21
C HIS A 26 -13.13 22.84 24.24
N VAL A 27 -12.95 21.55 24.52
CA VAL A 27 -13.54 20.45 23.73
C VAL A 27 -14.98 20.21 24.18
N SER A 28 -15.96 20.54 23.33
CA SER A 28 -17.38 20.28 23.58
C SER A 28 -17.87 18.91 23.09
N LEU A 29 -17.06 18.22 22.28
CA LEU A 29 -17.36 16.91 21.72
C LEU A 29 -16.07 16.12 21.50
N GLU A 30 -15.97 14.96 22.14
CA GLU A 30 -14.94 13.97 21.88
C GLU A 30 -15.57 12.75 21.19
N VAL A 31 -15.07 12.38 20.02
CA VAL A 31 -15.55 11.20 19.28
C VAL A 31 -14.45 10.15 19.25
N THR A 32 -14.68 9.05 19.94
CA THR A 32 -13.79 7.88 19.89
C THR A 32 -14.36 6.88 18.91
N CYS A 33 -13.76 6.81 17.72
CA CYS A 33 -14.16 5.87 16.68
C CYS A 33 -12.94 5.32 15.91
N VAL A 34 -13.14 4.21 15.21
CA VAL A 34 -12.14 3.68 14.28
C VAL A 34 -12.24 4.47 12.98
N ASP A 35 -11.29 5.39 12.74
CA ASP A 35 -11.24 6.18 11.49
C ASP A 35 -10.86 5.30 10.29
N ARG A 36 -9.89 4.37 10.45
CA ARG A 36 -9.38 3.53 9.37
C ARG A 36 -8.94 2.16 9.86
N LEU A 37 -9.29 1.13 9.10
CA LEU A 37 -8.82 -0.24 9.31
C LEU A 37 -7.85 -0.64 8.18
N TYR A 38 -6.63 -1.02 8.54
CA TYR A 38 -5.64 -1.56 7.61
C TYR A 38 -5.37 -3.02 7.93
N LEU A 39 -5.65 -3.90 6.97
CA LEU A 39 -5.44 -5.33 7.10
C LEU A 39 -4.45 -5.80 6.04
N ASN A 40 -3.41 -6.52 6.48
CA ASN A 40 -2.47 -7.17 5.56
C ASN A 40 -2.99 -8.58 5.25
N ALA A 41 -3.41 -8.80 4.00
CA ALA A 41 -3.72 -10.14 3.52
C ALA A 41 -2.43 -10.90 3.20
N TYR A 42 -2.43 -12.22 3.45
CA TYR A 42 -1.31 -13.08 3.11
C TYR A 42 -1.80 -14.45 2.64
N VAL A 43 -0.97 -15.13 1.83
CA VAL A 43 -1.21 -16.52 1.40
C VAL A 43 -0.37 -17.44 2.30
N PRO A 44 -0.97 -18.26 3.17
CA PRO A 44 -0.24 -19.01 4.20
C PRO A 44 0.91 -19.88 3.65
N ASN A 45 0.68 -20.53 2.51
CA ASN A 45 1.64 -21.40 1.84
C ASN A 45 2.47 -20.69 0.78
N LEU A 46 2.78 -19.40 0.98
CA LEU A 46 3.63 -18.61 0.08
C LEU A 46 4.44 -17.54 0.85
N GLN A 47 4.96 -17.92 2.01
CA GLN A 47 5.69 -17.04 2.92
C GLN A 47 7.21 -17.22 2.87
N VAL A 48 7.70 -18.39 2.40
CA VAL A 48 9.14 -18.70 2.26
C VAL A 48 9.50 -19.25 0.88
N GLY A 49 10.78 -19.21 0.50
CA GLY A 49 11.24 -19.59 -0.84
C GLY A 49 10.91 -21.03 -1.24
N GLY A 50 11.01 -21.99 -0.31
CA GLY A 50 10.61 -23.38 -0.59
C GLY A 50 9.12 -23.55 -0.91
N GLN A 51 8.27 -22.67 -0.37
CA GLN A 51 6.84 -22.67 -0.69
C GLN A 51 6.55 -22.10 -2.07
N VAL A 52 7.37 -21.16 -2.57
CA VAL A 52 7.30 -20.69 -3.96
C VAL A 52 7.54 -21.83 -4.93
N VAL A 53 8.51 -22.71 -4.63
CA VAL A 53 8.79 -23.90 -5.44
C VAL A 53 7.56 -24.80 -5.52
N ARG A 54 6.95 -25.12 -4.37
CA ARG A 54 5.72 -25.93 -4.32
C ARG A 54 4.55 -25.26 -5.03
N PHE A 55 4.42 -23.94 -4.92
CA PHE A 55 3.37 -23.20 -5.63
C PHE A 55 3.55 -23.29 -7.15
N LEU A 56 4.76 -23.06 -7.66
CA LEU A 56 5.01 -23.10 -9.10
C LEU A 56 4.92 -24.52 -9.67
N ARG A 57 5.45 -25.52 -8.95
CA ARG A 57 5.49 -26.91 -9.42
C ARG A 57 4.21 -27.67 -9.13
N ASP A 58 3.80 -27.73 -7.87
CA ASP A 58 2.74 -28.63 -7.40
C ASP A 58 1.36 -28.00 -7.59
N HIS A 59 1.20 -26.71 -7.24
CA HIS A 59 -0.09 -26.02 -7.36
C HIS A 59 -0.38 -25.56 -8.81
N LEU A 60 0.60 -24.98 -9.49
CA LEU A 60 0.44 -24.55 -10.90
C LEU A 60 0.81 -25.64 -11.92
N GLY A 61 1.30 -26.81 -11.48
CA GLY A 61 1.58 -27.95 -12.35
C GLY A 61 2.78 -27.78 -13.29
N ASN A 62 3.67 -26.80 -13.06
CA ASN A 62 4.80 -26.59 -13.96
C ASN A 62 5.87 -27.67 -13.73
N PRO A 63 6.47 -28.25 -14.79
CA PRO A 63 7.54 -29.24 -14.64
C PRO A 63 8.74 -28.71 -13.86
N ILE A 64 9.04 -27.42 -14.02
CA ILE A 64 10.17 -26.73 -13.42
C ILE A 64 9.68 -25.42 -12.78
N PRO A 65 10.07 -25.12 -11.53
CA PRO A 65 9.74 -23.88 -10.84
C PRO A 65 10.63 -22.72 -11.33
N SER A 66 10.56 -22.39 -12.61
CA SER A 66 11.41 -21.35 -13.22
C SER A 66 10.96 -19.94 -12.80
N PRO A 67 11.88 -19.03 -12.46
CA PRO A 67 11.56 -17.62 -12.17
C PRO A 67 10.87 -16.90 -13.34
N ALA A 68 11.07 -17.37 -14.58
CA ALA A 68 10.40 -16.84 -15.78
C ALA A 68 8.86 -16.97 -15.71
N LEU A 69 8.33 -17.86 -14.85
CA LEU A 69 6.90 -18.00 -14.63
C LEU A 69 6.29 -16.74 -13.99
N PHE A 70 7.05 -15.97 -13.20
CA PHE A 70 6.55 -14.74 -12.58
C PHE A 70 6.13 -13.69 -13.61
N GLU A 71 6.89 -13.57 -14.70
CA GLU A 71 6.52 -12.65 -15.78
C GLU A 71 5.19 -13.06 -16.42
N LYS A 72 5.01 -14.36 -16.69
CA LYS A 72 3.75 -14.88 -17.27
C LYS A 72 2.56 -14.63 -16.35
N ILE A 73 2.72 -14.89 -15.05
CA ILE A 73 1.67 -14.64 -14.04
C ILE A 73 1.35 -13.14 -13.95
N GLY A 74 2.38 -12.28 -13.87
CA GLY A 74 2.21 -10.84 -13.79
C GLY A 74 1.56 -10.25 -15.04
N ASN A 75 1.96 -10.70 -16.24
CA ASN A 75 1.39 -10.25 -17.50
C ASN A 75 -0.07 -10.69 -17.66
N ARG A 76 -0.40 -11.92 -17.24
CA ARG A 76 -1.79 -12.37 -17.12
C ARG A 76 -2.58 -11.44 -16.20
N PHE A 77 -2.10 -11.19 -14.99
CA PHE A 77 -2.79 -10.31 -14.04
C PHE A 77 -3.06 -8.91 -14.61
N ARG A 78 -2.06 -8.26 -15.21
CA ARG A 78 -2.23 -6.92 -15.83
C ARG A 78 -3.27 -6.92 -16.95
N ARG A 79 -3.28 -7.96 -17.79
CA ARG A 79 -4.28 -8.11 -18.86
C ARG A 79 -5.66 -8.31 -18.26
N ASP A 80 -5.80 -9.15 -17.25
CA ASP A 80 -7.09 -9.46 -16.63
C ASP A 80 -7.65 -8.23 -15.89
N VAL A 81 -6.81 -7.42 -15.23
CA VAL A 81 -7.20 -6.11 -14.67
C VAL A 81 -7.70 -5.16 -15.75
N LYS A 82 -7.00 -5.06 -16.89
CA LYS A 82 -7.43 -4.23 -18.02
C LYS A 82 -8.78 -4.70 -18.58
N ALA A 83 -8.94 -6.01 -18.76
CA ALA A 83 -10.18 -6.60 -19.26
C ALA A 83 -11.35 -6.39 -18.29
N TYR A 84 -11.12 -6.58 -16.98
CA TYR A 84 -12.09 -6.29 -15.93
C TYR A 84 -12.52 -4.82 -15.96
N ALA A 85 -11.55 -3.89 -16.00
CA ALA A 85 -11.84 -2.47 -16.04
C ALA A 85 -12.67 -2.08 -17.27
N GLN A 86 -12.31 -2.59 -18.45
CA GLN A 86 -13.07 -2.36 -19.68
C GLN A 86 -14.49 -2.92 -19.61
N ARG A 87 -14.65 -4.16 -19.15
CA ARG A 87 -15.95 -4.83 -19.03
C ARG A 87 -16.93 -4.09 -18.12
N HIS A 88 -16.41 -3.44 -17.09
CA HIS A 88 -17.22 -2.76 -16.07
C HIS A 88 -17.22 -1.23 -16.21
N GLY A 89 -16.59 -0.67 -17.26
CA GLY A 89 -16.49 0.78 -17.44
C GLY A 89 -15.74 1.50 -16.32
N ILE A 90 -14.78 0.82 -15.68
CA ILE A 90 -14.03 1.35 -14.54
C ILE A 90 -12.80 2.09 -15.06
N PRO A 91 -12.56 3.34 -14.62
CA PRO A 91 -11.36 4.09 -14.99
C PRO A 91 -10.11 3.49 -14.34
N VAL A 92 -9.05 3.32 -15.13
CA VAL A 92 -7.71 2.97 -14.65
C VAL A 92 -6.82 4.21 -14.70
N LEU A 93 -6.53 4.77 -13.54
CA LEU A 93 -5.74 5.98 -13.37
C LEU A 93 -4.25 5.61 -13.26
N ALA A 94 -3.46 5.97 -14.26
CA ALA A 94 -2.01 5.85 -14.23
C ALA A 94 -1.40 7.12 -13.61
N LEU A 95 -1.29 7.14 -12.29
CA LEU A 95 -0.74 8.31 -11.59
C LEU A 95 0.78 8.35 -11.73
N LYS A 96 1.30 9.53 -12.06
CA LYS A 96 2.75 9.78 -12.04
C LYS A 96 3.25 9.76 -10.60
N LYS A 97 4.58 9.70 -10.43
CA LYS A 97 5.20 9.80 -9.11
C LYS A 97 4.66 11.07 -8.43
N PRO A 98 4.07 10.97 -7.22
CA PRO A 98 3.50 12.13 -6.57
C PRO A 98 4.61 13.16 -6.34
N ASP A 99 4.28 14.43 -6.59
CA ASP A 99 5.17 15.52 -6.27
C ASP A 99 5.26 15.65 -4.74
N ARG A 100 6.34 15.13 -4.16
CA ARG A 100 6.54 15.10 -2.69
C ARG A 100 6.77 16.47 -2.08
N THR A 101 6.83 17.54 -2.88
CA THR A 101 6.82 18.92 -2.37
C THR A 101 5.44 19.35 -1.90
N ARG A 102 4.41 18.60 -2.29
CA ARG A 102 3.00 18.84 -2.02
C ARG A 102 2.42 17.70 -1.18
N PHE A 103 1.93 18.03 0.01
CA PHE A 103 1.23 17.08 0.88
C PHE A 103 -0.16 16.67 0.31
N ASP A 104 -0.65 17.43 -0.68
CA ASP A 104 -1.97 17.36 -1.31
C ASP A 104 -2.07 16.47 -2.56
N ASP A 105 -0.99 15.83 -3.03
CA ASP A 105 -1.05 14.92 -4.20
C ASP A 105 -1.19 13.45 -3.78
N ARG A 106 -2.24 13.14 -3.00
CA ARG A 106 -2.48 11.76 -2.54
C ARG A 106 -3.33 11.03 -3.57
N LYS A 107 -3.08 9.73 -3.73
CA LYS A 107 -3.87 8.87 -4.65
C LYS A 107 -5.39 8.98 -4.42
N ILE A 108 -5.81 9.18 -3.16
CA ILE A 108 -7.23 9.31 -2.80
C ILE A 108 -7.87 10.58 -3.37
N ASP A 109 -7.10 11.66 -3.51
CA ASP A 109 -7.62 12.95 -4.00
C ASP A 109 -7.99 12.84 -5.49
N HIS A 110 -7.32 11.96 -6.25
CA HIS A 110 -7.67 11.62 -7.63
C HIS A 110 -8.89 10.70 -7.76
N VAL A 111 -9.24 9.98 -6.70
CA VAL A 111 -10.35 9.01 -6.70
C VAL A 111 -11.64 9.58 -6.13
N GLY A 112 -11.55 10.62 -5.30
CA GLY A 112 -12.69 11.32 -4.69
C GLY A 112 -13.85 11.60 -5.65
N PRO A 113 -13.61 12.18 -6.85
CA PRO A 113 -14.68 12.44 -7.82
C PRO A 113 -15.44 11.18 -8.26
N TYR A 114 -14.75 10.05 -8.44
CA TYR A 114 -15.36 8.78 -8.83
C TYR A 114 -16.15 8.13 -7.70
N MET A 115 -15.67 8.25 -6.45
CA MET A 115 -16.40 7.83 -5.26
C MET A 115 -17.70 8.62 -5.10
N ALA A 116 -17.62 9.95 -5.15
CA ALA A 116 -18.80 10.82 -5.02
C ALA A 116 -19.81 10.59 -6.15
N ALA A 117 -19.34 10.34 -7.38
CA ALA A 117 -20.23 9.99 -8.50
C ALA A 117 -20.92 8.63 -8.28
N ALA A 118 -20.20 7.63 -7.78
CA ALA A 118 -20.78 6.34 -7.45
C ALA A 118 -21.81 6.45 -6.31
N GLU A 119 -21.52 7.27 -5.30
CA GLU A 119 -22.44 7.54 -4.20
C GLU A 119 -23.74 8.19 -4.67
N ARG A 120 -23.66 9.27 -5.46
CA ARG A 120 -24.85 9.92 -6.04
C ARG A 120 -25.68 8.98 -6.91
N ALA A 121 -25.03 8.04 -7.59
CA ALA A 121 -25.68 7.05 -8.44
C ALA A 121 -26.16 5.80 -7.68
N GLY A 122 -25.96 5.71 -6.37
CA GLY A 122 -26.27 4.51 -5.58
C GLY A 122 -25.48 3.27 -6.03
N ARG A 123 -24.32 3.45 -6.68
CA ARG A 123 -23.51 2.38 -7.25
C ARG A 123 -22.52 1.84 -6.22
N PHE A 124 -22.40 0.53 -6.16
CA PHE A 124 -21.48 -0.20 -5.28
C PHE A 124 -20.47 -1.03 -6.09
N GLY A 125 -19.39 -1.45 -5.44
CA GLY A 125 -18.28 -2.18 -6.05
C GLY A 125 -17.09 -1.28 -6.41
N VAL A 126 -16.25 -1.74 -7.34
CA VAL A 126 -15.05 -0.99 -7.76
C VAL A 126 -15.45 0.26 -8.53
N VAL A 127 -14.99 1.43 -8.07
CA VAL A 127 -15.32 2.73 -8.68
C VAL A 127 -14.19 3.31 -9.51
N ALA A 128 -12.94 2.97 -9.16
CA ALA A 128 -11.73 3.38 -9.86
C ALA A 128 -10.59 2.41 -9.52
N ILE A 129 -9.63 2.28 -10.44
CA ILE A 129 -8.39 1.55 -10.22
C ILE A 129 -7.23 2.51 -10.38
N VAL A 130 -6.32 2.59 -9.42
CA VAL A 130 -5.08 3.36 -9.57
C VAL A 130 -3.93 2.38 -9.82
N SER A 131 -3.20 2.60 -10.91
CA SER A 131 -1.95 1.91 -11.20
C SER A 131 -0.76 2.78 -10.78
N ALA A 132 0.15 2.20 -10.00
CA ALA A 132 1.32 2.87 -9.46
C ALA A 132 2.57 1.98 -9.52
N GLN A 133 3.73 2.53 -9.19
CA GLN A 133 4.96 1.76 -8.97
C GLN A 133 5.54 2.03 -7.59
N GLU A 134 5.71 1.00 -6.79
CA GLU A 134 6.16 1.09 -5.40
C GLU A 134 7.24 0.06 -5.09
N PHE A 135 8.08 0.35 -4.10
CA PHE A 135 8.99 -0.66 -3.54
C PHE A 135 8.19 -1.62 -2.67
N GLN A 136 8.34 -2.92 -2.92
CA GLN A 136 7.69 -3.99 -2.18
C GLN A 136 8.67 -5.16 -2.00
N TRP A 137 8.47 -5.92 -0.91
CA TRP A 137 9.16 -7.18 -0.70
C TRP A 137 8.55 -8.26 -1.59
N VAL A 138 9.35 -8.79 -2.52
CA VAL A 138 8.93 -9.83 -3.47
C VAL A 138 9.92 -10.98 -3.50
N PHE A 139 9.47 -12.15 -3.94
CA PHE A 139 10.38 -13.26 -4.21
C PHE A 139 11.12 -13.02 -5.53
N SER A 140 12.45 -13.05 -5.47
CA SER A 140 13.33 -13.12 -6.63
C SER A 140 13.88 -14.53 -6.75
N GLY A 141 13.90 -15.07 -7.97
CA GLY A 141 14.51 -16.35 -8.25
C GLY A 141 15.95 -16.20 -8.75
N ARG A 142 16.83 -17.12 -8.34
CA ARG A 142 18.21 -17.23 -8.84
C ARG A 142 18.47 -18.64 -9.31
N ASP A 143 19.15 -18.76 -10.45
CA ASP A 143 19.74 -20.03 -10.87
C ASP A 143 20.94 -20.35 -9.96
N ARG A 144 20.99 -21.60 -9.53
CA ARG A 144 21.99 -22.16 -8.62
C ARG A 144 22.57 -23.46 -9.18
N ALA A 145 22.24 -23.84 -10.41
CA ALA A 145 22.84 -24.97 -11.07
C ALA A 145 24.35 -24.77 -11.19
N THR A 146 25.13 -25.77 -10.75
CA THR A 146 26.59 -25.77 -10.83
C THR A 146 27.11 -26.63 -11.98
N GLN A 147 26.23 -27.43 -12.60
CA GLN A 147 26.55 -28.31 -13.72
C GLN A 147 25.79 -27.87 -14.98
N PRO A 148 26.40 -27.96 -16.17
CA PRO A 148 25.71 -27.72 -17.43
C PRO A 148 24.49 -28.63 -17.58
N GLY A 149 23.33 -28.04 -17.89
CA GLY A 149 22.08 -28.77 -18.09
C GLY A 149 21.29 -29.11 -16.82
N ALA A 150 21.86 -28.90 -15.63
CA ALA A 150 21.11 -29.01 -14.38
C ALA A 150 20.19 -27.79 -14.19
N VAL A 151 19.04 -27.99 -13.55
CA VAL A 151 18.09 -26.92 -13.24
C VAL A 151 17.86 -26.88 -11.74
N TYR A 152 18.35 -25.82 -11.09
CA TYR A 152 18.15 -25.62 -9.67
C TYR A 152 17.91 -24.14 -9.38
N TYR A 153 16.69 -23.80 -8.96
CA TYR A 153 16.31 -22.43 -8.63
C TYR A 153 16.09 -22.24 -7.13
N SER A 154 16.68 -21.18 -6.57
CA SER A 154 16.41 -20.71 -5.21
C SER A 154 15.61 -19.41 -5.24
N PHE A 155 14.70 -19.23 -4.29
CA PHE A 155 13.89 -18.02 -4.16
C PHE A 155 14.13 -17.33 -2.81
N ASP A 156 14.40 -16.04 -2.85
CA ASP A 156 14.62 -15.19 -1.67
C ASP A 156 13.80 -13.90 -1.76
N LYS A 157 13.42 -13.37 -0.59
CA LYS A 157 12.73 -12.08 -0.53
C LYS A 157 13.73 -10.95 -0.75
N SER A 158 13.39 -10.05 -1.63
CA SER A 158 14.16 -8.86 -1.94
C SER A 158 13.24 -7.70 -2.19
N GLU A 159 13.64 -6.50 -1.79
CA GLU A 159 12.90 -5.29 -2.15
C GLU A 159 13.09 -4.99 -3.64
N ARG A 160 11.98 -4.79 -4.35
CA ARG A 160 11.96 -4.43 -5.77
C ARG A 160 10.91 -3.38 -6.01
N ARG A 161 11.16 -2.50 -6.97
CA ARG A 161 10.14 -1.60 -7.49
C ARG A 161 9.23 -2.38 -8.43
N VAL A 162 7.96 -2.53 -8.04
CA VAL A 162 6.96 -3.31 -8.77
C VAL A 162 5.76 -2.44 -9.11
N GLY A 163 5.03 -2.84 -10.16
CA GLY A 163 3.71 -2.27 -10.44
C GLY A 163 2.71 -2.73 -9.39
N THR A 164 1.88 -1.80 -8.92
CA THR A 164 0.86 -2.01 -7.88
C THR A 164 -0.46 -1.46 -8.37
N TYR A 165 -1.55 -2.12 -8.01
CA TYR A 165 -2.91 -1.72 -8.32
C TYR A 165 -3.70 -1.49 -7.04
N TYR A 166 -4.35 -0.34 -6.95
CA TYR A 166 -5.30 0.00 -5.89
C TYR A 166 -6.70 -0.05 -6.48
N PHE A 167 -7.50 -1.00 -6.05
CA PHE A 167 -8.91 -1.12 -6.41
C PHE A 167 -9.71 -0.35 -5.38
N TYR A 168 -10.21 0.83 -5.72
CA TYR A 168 -11.04 1.62 -4.84
C TYR A 168 -12.49 1.15 -4.95
N ILE A 169 -13.08 0.82 -3.80
CA ILE A 169 -14.36 0.13 -3.68
C ILE A 169 -15.31 0.99 -2.86
N ARG A 170 -16.56 1.08 -3.30
CA ARG A 170 -17.67 1.56 -2.48
C ARG A 170 -18.50 0.35 -2.06
N ASP A 171 -18.41 0.01 -0.79
CA ASP A 171 -19.17 -1.07 -0.16
C ASP A 171 -20.49 -0.52 0.42
N PRO A 172 -21.60 -1.27 0.34
CA PRO A 172 -22.89 -0.84 0.88
C PRO A 172 -22.93 -0.73 2.40
N GLU A 173 -22.10 -1.48 3.13
CA GLU A 173 -22.09 -1.51 4.60
C GLU A 173 -20.89 -0.73 5.16
N PHE A 174 -19.70 -0.99 4.62
CA PHE A 174 -18.46 -0.38 5.10
C PHE A 174 -18.14 0.97 4.46
N GLY A 175 -18.81 1.34 3.36
CA GLY A 175 -18.56 2.58 2.64
C GLY A 175 -17.26 2.52 1.81
N ALA A 176 -16.46 3.59 1.84
CA ALA A 176 -15.27 3.70 0.99
C ALA A 176 -14.11 2.84 1.52
N GLY A 177 -13.54 2.02 0.64
CA GLY A 177 -12.36 1.21 0.93
C GLY A 177 -11.47 1.04 -0.30
N PHE A 178 -10.35 0.35 -0.11
CA PHE A 178 -9.53 -0.08 -1.24
C PHE A 178 -8.81 -1.40 -0.95
N ILE A 179 -8.53 -2.14 -2.02
CA ILE A 179 -7.65 -3.31 -2.01
C ILE A 179 -6.38 -2.96 -2.77
N LYS A 180 -5.22 -3.17 -2.16
CA LYS A 180 -3.91 -2.98 -2.79
C LYS A 180 -3.33 -4.34 -3.16
N ILE A 181 -2.92 -4.49 -4.43
CA ILE A 181 -2.27 -5.69 -4.98
C ILE A 181 -0.99 -5.28 -5.70
#